data_AF-A0A117QFH4-F1
#
_entry.id   AF-A0A117QFH4-F1
#
_cell.length_a   1.000
_cell.length_b   1.000
_cell.length_c   1.000
_cell.angle_alpha   90.00
_cell.angle_beta   90.00
_cell.angle_gamma   90.00
#
_symmetry.space_group_name_H-M   'P 1'
#
loop_
_entity.id
_entity.type
_entity.pdbx_description
1 polymer ?
#
loop_
_entity_poly.entity_id
_entity_poly.type
_entity_poly.pdbx_seq_one_letter_code
_entity_poly.pdbx_strand_id
1 'polypeptide(L)'
;MRNDSATMRQIADESVRRLGQAGTVEVTKQEEVGTPDIPGLTDSPGVVQNLRLSTTLHGEPLELVQSQVYLGLEDVDRPSQRAVIELVLTAKPEQLAAVLDDFKQFVRSVRADQAA
;
A
#
# COMPACT_ATOMS: atom_id res chain seq x y z
N MET A 1 -6.59 -8.15 12.97
CA MET A 1 -7.91 -7.49 12.91
C MET A 1 -7.74 -6.08 13.46
N ARG A 2 -8.06 -5.06 12.66
CA ARG A 2 -7.96 -3.67 13.10
C ARG A 2 -9.29 -3.29 13.75
N ASN A 3 -9.25 -2.85 15.01
CA ASN A 3 -10.45 -2.55 15.81
C ASN A 3 -10.81 -1.05 15.84
N ASP A 4 -10.11 -0.23 15.06
CA ASP A 4 -10.35 1.21 14.98
C ASP A 4 -11.06 1.60 13.67
N SER A 5 -11.56 2.84 13.65
CA SER A 5 -12.29 3.41 12.51
C SER A 5 -11.40 4.14 11.51
N ALA A 6 -10.08 3.89 11.47
CA ALA A 6 -9.16 4.65 10.62
C ALA A 6 -9.41 4.40 9.11
N THR A 7 -9.60 5.43 8.30
CA THR A 7 -9.80 5.24 6.85
C THR A 7 -8.54 4.67 6.18
N MET A 8 -8.65 3.99 5.03
CA MET A 8 -7.46 3.44 4.34
C MET A 8 -6.40 4.52 4.06
N ARG A 9 -6.84 5.76 3.78
CA ARG A 9 -5.95 6.93 3.65
C ARG A 9 -5.20 7.24 4.95
N GLN A 10 -5.87 7.22 6.10
CA GLN A 10 -5.21 7.40 7.39
C GLN A 10 -4.19 6.30 7.68
N ILE A 11 -4.48 5.05 7.30
CA ILE A 11 -3.54 3.93 7.43
C ILE A 11 -2.30 4.15 6.55
N ALA A 12 -2.48 4.60 5.31
CA ALA A 12 -1.37 4.96 4.42
C ALA A 12 -0.53 6.12 5.01
N ASP A 13 -1.18 7.13 5.59
CA ASP A 13 -0.49 8.25 6.25
C ASP A 13 0.30 7.82 7.50
N GLU A 14 -0.17 6.81 8.24
CA GLU A 14 0.58 6.21 9.35
C GLU A 14 1.90 5.60 8.86
N SER A 15 1.92 5.00 7.67
CA SER A 15 3.14 4.44 7.07
C SER A 15 4.17 5.52 6.79
N VAL A 16 3.75 6.66 6.24
CA VAL A 16 4.62 7.83 6.03
C VAL A 16 5.23 8.31 7.35
N ARG A 17 4.43 8.40 8.43
CA ARG A 17 4.93 8.81 9.75
C ARG A 17 5.95 7.82 10.31
N ARG A 18 5.71 6.51 10.16
CA ARG A 18 6.65 5.47 10.61
C ARG A 18 7.96 5.52 9.82
N LEU A 19 7.88 5.60 8.50
CA LEU A 19 9.06 5.68 7.62
C LEU A 19 9.85 6.98 7.84
N GLY A 20 9.15 8.08 8.16
CA GLY A 20 9.74 9.37 8.51
C GLY A 20 10.63 9.35 9.76
N GLN A 21 10.52 8.31 10.61
CA GLN A 21 11.42 8.12 11.76
C GLN A 21 12.81 7.61 11.34
N ALA A 22 12.93 7.01 10.14
CA ALA A 22 14.15 6.39 9.63
C ALA A 22 14.80 7.19 8.48
N GLY A 23 14.15 8.25 7.98
CA GLY A 23 14.67 9.06 6.88
C GLY A 23 13.65 10.08 6.40
N THR A 24 13.99 10.79 5.32
CA THR A 24 13.06 11.71 4.65
C THR A 24 12.12 10.92 3.76
N VAL A 25 10.83 11.23 3.82
CA VAL A 25 9.80 10.57 3.01
C VAL A 25 8.99 11.63 2.26
N GLU A 26 8.84 11.43 0.96
CA GLU A 26 8.01 12.24 0.08
C GLU A 26 6.89 11.38 -0.51
N VAL A 27 5.64 11.81 -0.35
CA VAL A 27 4.49 11.17 -1.01
C VAL A 27 4.40 11.71 -2.42
N THR A 28 4.72 10.89 -3.41
CA THR A 28 4.66 11.28 -4.83
C THR A 28 3.31 11.00 -5.46
N LYS A 29 2.54 10.06 -4.88
CA LYS A 29 1.19 9.72 -5.31
C LYS A 29 0.38 9.15 -4.16
N GLN A 30 -0.91 9.49 -4.09
CA GLN A 30 -1.87 8.83 -3.20
C GLN A 30 -3.27 8.89 -3.80
N GLU A 31 -3.83 7.74 -4.15
CA GLU A 31 -5.13 7.62 -4.81
C GLU A 31 -5.95 6.48 -4.20
N GLU A 32 -7.27 6.65 -4.15
CA GLU A 32 -8.20 5.58 -3.79
C GLU A 32 -8.41 4.64 -5.00
N VAL A 33 -8.59 3.35 -4.76
CA VAL A 33 -8.78 2.32 -5.79
C VAL A 33 -9.85 1.32 -5.36
N GLY A 34 -10.41 0.56 -6.31
CA GLY A 34 -11.43 -0.45 -5.99
C GLY A 34 -12.75 0.15 -5.49
N THR A 35 -12.98 1.42 -5.78
CA THR A 35 -14.29 2.07 -5.69
C THR A 35 -15.04 1.88 -7.02
N PRO A 36 -16.38 1.98 -7.05
CA PRO A 36 -17.15 1.93 -8.29
C PRO A 36 -16.67 2.93 -9.36
N ASP A 37 -16.07 4.04 -8.93
CA ASP A 37 -15.59 5.13 -9.77
C ASP A 37 -14.17 4.90 -10.34
N ILE A 38 -13.40 3.94 -9.80
CA ILE A 38 -12.02 3.66 -10.22
C ILE A 38 -11.81 2.13 -10.39
N PRO A 39 -12.27 1.56 -11.52
CA PRO A 39 -12.02 0.16 -11.85
C PRO A 39 -10.55 -0.06 -12.30
N GLY A 40 -9.92 -1.18 -11.90
CA GLY A 40 -8.75 -1.69 -12.62
C GLY A 40 -7.54 -2.22 -11.84
N LEU A 41 -7.55 -2.16 -10.48
CA LEU A 41 -6.45 -2.72 -9.67
C LEU A 41 -6.89 -3.85 -8.73
N THR A 42 -8.07 -3.77 -8.16
CA THR A 42 -8.66 -4.76 -7.26
C THR A 42 -10.18 -4.55 -7.21
N ASP A 43 -10.93 -5.58 -6.80
CA ASP A 43 -12.37 -5.52 -6.57
C ASP A 43 -12.73 -5.01 -5.16
N SER A 44 -11.73 -4.80 -4.29
CA SER A 44 -11.91 -4.31 -2.92
C SER A 44 -11.49 -2.83 -2.78
N PRO A 45 -12.22 -2.01 -2.01
CA PRO A 45 -11.81 -0.63 -1.72
C PRO A 45 -10.43 -0.57 -1.08
N GLY A 46 -9.61 0.38 -1.55
CA GLY A 46 -8.23 0.51 -1.10
C GLY A 46 -7.59 1.84 -1.44
N VAL A 47 -6.31 1.97 -1.10
CA VAL A 47 -5.46 3.12 -1.42
C VAL A 47 -4.16 2.65 -2.03
N VAL A 48 -3.74 3.29 -3.12
CA VAL A 48 -2.39 3.19 -3.67
C VAL A 48 -1.60 4.42 -3.24
N GLN A 49 -0.41 4.20 -2.70
CA GLN A 49 0.50 5.26 -2.28
C GLN A 49 1.90 5.01 -2.85
N ASN A 50 2.46 5.99 -3.57
CA ASN A 50 3.85 5.94 -3.98
C ASN A 50 4.67 6.92 -3.16
N LEU A 51 5.80 6.44 -2.66
CA LEU A 51 6.71 7.18 -1.81
C LEU A 51 8.11 7.22 -2.44
N ARG A 52 8.81 8.33 -2.22
CA ARG A 52 10.26 8.43 -2.36
C ARG A 52 10.87 8.53 -0.97
N LEU A 53 11.90 7.73 -0.71
CA LEU A 53 12.57 7.66 0.58
C LEU A 53 14.05 7.97 0.41
N SER A 54 14.54 8.90 1.21
CA SER A 54 15.96 9.22 1.33
C SER A 54 16.41 8.82 2.73
N THR A 55 17.28 7.82 2.83
CA THR A 55 17.79 7.30 4.12
C THR A 55 19.28 6.98 4.01
N THR A 56 19.84 6.36 5.06
CA THR A 56 21.21 5.85 5.05
C THR A 56 21.21 4.38 5.41
N LEU A 57 22.06 3.59 4.74
CA LEU A 57 22.27 2.18 5.04
C LEU A 57 23.77 1.95 5.23
N HIS A 58 24.17 1.48 6.41
CA HIS A 58 25.59 1.35 6.80
C HIS A 58 26.40 2.66 6.68
N GLY A 59 25.75 3.80 6.89
CA GLY A 59 26.38 5.14 6.80
C GLY A 59 26.37 5.74 5.39
N GLU A 60 26.00 4.97 4.37
CA GLU A 60 25.94 5.44 2.98
C GLU A 60 24.53 5.93 2.62
N PRO A 61 24.39 7.05 1.87
CA PRO A 61 23.10 7.50 1.37
C PRO A 61 22.42 6.46 0.48
N LEU A 62 21.12 6.27 0.69
CA LEU A 62 20.29 5.34 -0.07
C LEU A 62 18.97 5.98 -0.43
N GLU A 63 18.71 6.03 -1.74
CA GLU A 63 17.42 6.43 -2.30
C GLU A 63 16.59 5.20 -2.64
N LEU A 64 15.35 5.18 -2.18
CA LEU A 64 14.39 4.13 -2.47
C LEU A 64 13.08 4.74 -2.95
N VAL A 65 12.32 3.94 -3.67
CA VAL A 65 10.93 4.20 -4.00
C VAL A 65 10.09 3.05 -3.47
N GLN A 66 8.91 3.38 -2.93
CA GLN A 66 7.94 2.39 -2.52
C GLN A 66 6.62 2.59 -3.25
N SER A 67 6.04 1.51 -3.77
CA SER A 67 4.64 1.45 -4.18
C SER A 67 3.89 0.59 -3.18
N GLN A 68 3.00 1.23 -2.43
CA GLN A 68 2.22 0.63 -1.35
C GLN A 68 0.76 0.53 -1.77
N VAL A 69 0.13 -0.61 -1.49
CA VAL A 69 -1.29 -0.85 -1.72
C VAL A 69 -1.93 -1.31 -0.41
N TYR A 70 -2.95 -0.60 0.04
CA TYR A 70 -3.73 -0.89 1.23
C TYR A 70 -5.12 -1.33 0.81
N LEU A 71 -5.51 -2.56 1.15
CA LEU A 71 -6.80 -3.14 0.80
C LEU A 71 -7.62 -3.41 2.06
N GLY A 72 -8.86 -2.92 2.10
CA GLY A 72 -9.81 -3.27 3.14
C GLY A 72 -10.52 -4.58 2.81
N LEU A 73 -10.53 -5.53 3.75
CA LEU A 73 -11.32 -6.75 3.67
C LEU A 73 -12.27 -6.79 4.87
N GLU A 74 -13.57 -6.79 4.60
CA GLU A 74 -14.59 -6.93 5.65
C GLU A 74 -14.66 -8.39 6.12
N ASP A 75 -14.81 -8.60 7.42
CA ASP A 75 -15.14 -9.91 7.98
C ASP A 75 -16.60 -10.24 7.64
N VAL A 76 -16.82 -11.34 6.92
CA VAL A 76 -18.15 -11.77 6.45
C VAL A 76 -19.10 -12.04 7.62
N ASP A 77 -18.59 -12.58 8.73
CA ASP A 77 -19.38 -12.88 9.93
C ASP A 77 -19.58 -11.63 10.79
N ARG A 78 -18.67 -10.66 10.69
CA ARG A 78 -18.66 -9.44 11.51
C ARG A 78 -18.29 -8.21 10.68
N PRO A 79 -19.23 -7.62 9.91
CA PRO A 79 -18.94 -6.48 9.02
C PRO A 79 -18.36 -5.23 9.72
N SER A 80 -18.52 -5.11 11.03
CA SER A 80 -17.90 -4.05 11.83
C SER A 80 -16.40 -4.27 12.08
N GLN A 81 -15.86 -5.44 11.71
CA GLN A 81 -14.45 -5.78 11.80
C GLN A 81 -13.88 -5.90 10.39
N ARG A 82 -12.68 -5.37 10.19
CA ARG A 82 -11.97 -5.49 8.92
C ARG A 82 -10.52 -5.90 9.13
N ALA A 83 -10.02 -6.69 8.18
CA ALA A 83 -8.62 -6.87 7.94
C ALA A 83 -8.13 -5.80 6.96
N VAL A 84 -6.86 -5.41 7.08
CA VAL A 84 -6.19 -4.54 6.12
C VAL A 84 -4.99 -5.29 5.62
N ILE A 85 -4.92 -5.49 4.30
CA ILE A 85 -3.74 -6.05 3.65
C ILE A 85 -2.90 -4.88 3.14
N GLU A 86 -1.63 -4.85 3.54
CA GLU A 86 -0.63 -3.91 3.06
C GLU A 86 0.36 -4.68 2.16
N LEU A 87 0.43 -4.30 0.89
CA LEU A 87 1.37 -4.83 -0.08
C LEU A 87 2.37 -3.74 -0.45
N VAL A 88 3.66 -4.00 -0.29
CA VAL A 88 4.71 -3.00 -0.52
C VAL A 88 5.75 -3.54 -1.49
N LEU A 89 5.90 -2.88 -2.62
CA LEU A 89 7.07 -3.00 -3.48
C LEU A 89 8.08 -1.93 -3.08
N THR A 90 9.28 -2.34 -2.69
CA THR A 90 10.42 -1.43 -2.44
C THR A 90 11.51 -1.70 -3.46
N ALA A 91 12.01 -0.66 -4.11
CA ALA A 91 13.09 -0.79 -5.09
C ALA A 91 13.97 0.47 -5.10
N LYS A 92 15.16 0.37 -5.68
CA LYS A 92 15.89 1.58 -6.10
C LYS A 92 15.15 2.24 -7.28
N PRO A 93 15.24 3.58 -7.45
CA PRO A 93 14.56 4.28 -8.53
C PRO A 93 14.81 3.67 -9.92
N GLU A 94 16.05 3.28 -10.21
CA GLU A 94 16.46 2.70 -11.48
C GLU A 94 15.93 1.27 -11.72
N GLN A 95 15.49 0.58 -10.67
CA GLN A 95 14.98 -0.80 -10.75
C GLN A 95 13.45 -0.84 -10.85
N LEU A 96 12.75 0.22 -10.45
CA LEU A 96 11.29 0.22 -10.34
C LEU A 96 10.59 -0.19 -11.63
N ALA A 97 11.02 0.37 -12.77
CA ALA A 97 10.40 0.11 -14.06
C ALA A 97 10.42 -1.38 -14.46
N ALA A 98 11.42 -2.14 -14.00
CA ALA A 98 11.57 -3.55 -14.33
C ALA A 98 10.62 -4.47 -13.54
N VAL A 99 10.09 -4.02 -12.40
CA VAL A 99 9.30 -4.86 -11.47
C VAL A 99 7.89 -4.33 -11.23
N LEU A 100 7.58 -3.11 -11.69
CA LEU A 100 6.31 -2.46 -11.42
C LEU A 100 5.12 -3.20 -12.05
N ASP A 101 5.26 -3.70 -13.27
CA ASP A 101 4.15 -4.39 -13.95
C ASP A 101 3.86 -5.77 -13.35
N ASP A 102 4.90 -6.52 -12.98
CA ASP A 102 4.77 -7.77 -12.23
C ASP A 102 4.08 -7.53 -10.87
N PHE A 103 4.44 -6.45 -10.18
CA PHE A 103 3.78 -6.08 -8.93
C PHE A 103 2.29 -5.74 -9.14
N LYS A 104 1.92 -5.02 -10.20
CA LYS A 104 0.50 -4.79 -10.52
C LYS A 104 -0.23 -6.10 -10.80
N GLN A 105 0.40 -7.05 -11.48
CA GLN A 105 -0.19 -8.37 -11.72
C GLN A 105 -0.39 -9.14 -10.41
N PHE A 106 0.59 -9.10 -9.52
CA PHE A 106 0.49 -9.69 -8.19
C PHE A 106 -0.67 -9.07 -7.40
N VAL A 107 -0.77 -7.74 -7.33
CA VAL A 107 -1.87 -7.06 -6.62
C VAL A 107 -3.24 -7.49 -7.16
N ARG A 108 -3.41 -7.60 -8.49
CA ARG A 108 -4.65 -8.08 -9.11
C ARG A 108 -5.02 -9.52 -8.79
N SER A 109 -4.03 -10.34 -8.43
CA SER A 109 -4.26 -11.73 -8.03
C SER A 109 -4.73 -11.87 -6.58
N VAL A 110 -4.56 -10.83 -5.75
CA VAL A 110 -5.00 -10.84 -4.35
C VAL A 110 -6.50 -10.63 -4.28
N ARG A 111 -7.22 -11.64 -3.79
CA ARG A 111 -8.66 -11.60 -3.55
C ARG A 111 -8.94 -12.25 -2.19
N ALA A 112 -9.99 -11.78 -1.53
CA ALA A 112 -10.52 -12.48 -0.36
C ALA A 112 -10.99 -13.87 -0.78
N ASP A 113 -10.64 -14.90 -0.01
CA ASP A 113 -11.26 -16.21 -0.20
C ASP A 113 -12.74 -16.08 0.20
N GLN A 114 -13.63 -16.42 -0.73
CA GLN A 114 -15.07 -16.45 -0.44
C GLN A 114 -15.32 -17.81 0.21
N ALA A 115 -15.32 -17.86 1.54
CA ALA A 115 -15.71 -19.07 2.25
C ALA A 115 -17.09 -19.53 1.74
N ALA A 116 -17.12 -20.76 1.22
CA ALA A 116 -18.29 -21.40 0.61
C ALA A 116 -19.33 -21.82 1.66
#